data_AF-A0A8S2WPH1-F1
#
_entry.id   AF-A0A8S2WPH1-F1
#
_cell.length_a   1.000
_cell.length_b   1.000
_cell.length_c   1.000
_cell.angle_alpha   90.00
_cell.angle_beta   90.00
_cell.angle_gamma   90.00
#
_symmetry.space_group_name_H-M   'P 1'
#
loop_
_entity.id
_entity.type
_entity.pdbx_description
1 polymer ?
#
loop_
_entity_poly.entity_id
_entity_poly.type
_entity_poly.pdbx_seq_one_letter_code
_entity_poly.pdbx_strand_id
1 'polypeptide(L)'
;NECADVNSFDNKRVTPIYLACENGCLPVVKYLLDYTNADATIRNARSYNCLDISIENHHEPIVEKLLLSDYKHWEELMKNAQFDQRNVPITPMRRLIIYMPDIAVRLIDNKLTKRIGSNNHQTMYSVTYDYKYFEDQYLILDWIHASLYMIR
;
A
#
# COMPACT_ATOMS: atom_id res chain seq x y z
N ASN A 1 -11.90 32.11 8.87
CA ASN A 1 -11.92 30.65 9.03
C ASN A 1 -10.76 30.07 8.28
N GLU A 2 -9.68 29.80 9.01
CA GLU A 2 -8.48 29.18 8.46
C GLU A 2 -8.82 27.74 8.06
N CYS A 3 -8.79 27.44 6.76
CA CYS A 3 -8.89 26.07 6.28
C CYS A 3 -7.64 25.32 6.74
N ALA A 4 -7.74 24.53 7.81
CA ALA A 4 -6.67 23.65 8.24
C ALA A 4 -6.37 22.64 7.12
N ASP A 5 -5.12 22.57 6.69
CA ASP A 5 -4.66 21.59 5.70
C ASP A 5 -4.62 20.20 6.36
N VAL A 6 -5.46 19.29 5.85
CA VAL A 6 -5.57 17.90 6.34
C VAL A 6 -4.31 17.07 6.11
N ASN A 7 -3.41 17.53 5.23
CA ASN A 7 -2.13 16.89 4.92
C ASN A 7 -0.94 17.56 5.60
N SER A 8 -1.18 18.58 6.44
CA SER A 8 -0.15 19.16 7.29
C SER A 8 0.46 18.08 8.19
N PHE A 9 1.75 18.23 8.51
CA PHE A 9 2.46 17.25 9.32
C PHE A 9 3.36 17.91 10.35
N ASP A 10 3.68 17.16 11.40
CA ASP A 10 4.57 17.60 12.47
C ASP A 10 6.08 17.46 12.10
N ASN A 11 6.97 17.76 13.05
CA ASN A 11 8.42 17.63 12.85
C ASN A 11 8.89 16.20 12.51
N LYS A 12 8.06 15.17 12.71
CA LYS A 12 8.33 13.77 12.37
C LYS A 12 7.68 13.38 11.04
N ARG A 13 7.13 14.34 10.30
CA ARG A 13 6.33 14.14 9.07
C ARG A 13 5.10 13.27 9.31
N VAL A 14 4.51 13.36 10.49
CA VAL A 14 3.29 12.63 10.85
C VAL A 14 2.07 13.46 10.48
N THR A 15 1.22 12.92 9.60
CA THR A 15 -0.06 13.53 9.18
C THR A 15 -1.21 13.11 10.10
N PRO A 16 -2.33 13.86 10.14
CA PRO A 16 -3.53 13.47 10.88
C PRO A 16 -4.03 12.07 10.54
N ILE A 17 -4.01 11.70 9.25
CA ILE A 17 -4.39 10.35 8.82
C ILE A 17 -3.41 9.29 9.34
N TYR A 18 -2.10 9.56 9.32
CA TYR A 18 -1.11 8.64 9.89
C TYR A 18 -1.39 8.36 11.37
N LEU A 19 -1.68 9.40 12.18
CA LEU A 19 -2.02 9.22 13.60
C LEU A 19 -3.28 8.38 13.79
N ALA A 20 -4.31 8.59 12.97
CA ALA A 20 -5.52 7.78 13.02
C ALA A 20 -5.23 6.30 12.69
N CYS A 21 -4.35 6.06 11.72
CA CYS A 21 -3.89 4.73 11.32
C CYS A 21 -3.02 4.07 12.41
N GLU A 22 -2.14 4.82 13.07
CA GLU A 22 -1.28 4.35 14.18
C GLU A 22 -2.12 3.94 15.40
N ASN A 23 -3.13 4.74 15.75
CA ASN A 23 -4.00 4.52 16.91
C ASN A 23 -5.16 3.54 16.65
N GLY A 24 -5.32 3.00 15.45
CA GLY A 24 -6.40 2.06 15.14
C GLY A 24 -7.79 2.72 15.05
N CYS A 25 -7.87 4.04 14.87
CA CYS A 25 -9.11 4.79 14.85
C CYS A 25 -9.81 4.74 13.48
N LEU A 26 -10.39 3.58 13.13
CA LEU A 26 -11.12 3.37 11.87
C LEU A 26 -12.17 4.46 11.55
N PRO A 27 -13.00 4.95 12.48
CA PRO A 27 -13.98 6.00 12.17
C PRO A 27 -13.33 7.28 11.65
N VAL A 28 -12.19 7.67 12.22
CA VAL A 28 -11.43 8.86 11.81
C VAL A 28 -10.78 8.62 10.45
N VAL A 29 -10.20 7.44 10.23
CA VAL A 29 -9.62 7.09 8.92
C VAL A 29 -10.69 7.13 7.83
N LYS A 30 -11.88 6.54 8.07
CA LYS A 30 -13.00 6.61 7.13
C LYS A 30 -13.41 8.06 6.87
N TYR A 31 -13.55 8.87 7.90
CA TYR A 31 -13.91 10.27 7.76
C TYR A 31 -12.90 11.04 6.88
N LEU A 32 -11.60 10.90 7.17
CA LEU A 32 -10.54 11.57 6.43
C LEU A 32 -10.48 11.13 4.96
N LEU A 33 -10.61 9.83 4.70
CA LEU A 33 -10.55 9.30 3.33
C LEU A 33 -11.81 9.60 2.50
N ASP A 34 -12.98 9.56 3.11
CA ASP A 34 -14.26 9.63 2.39
C ASP A 34 -14.77 11.08 2.25
N TYR A 35 -14.38 11.99 3.15
CA TYR A 35 -14.93 13.36 3.21
C TYR A 35 -13.88 14.47 3.09
N THR A 36 -12.60 14.13 2.95
CA THR A 36 -11.51 15.13 2.80
C THR A 36 -10.52 14.71 1.72
N ASN A 37 -9.55 15.58 1.41
CA ASN A 37 -8.44 15.27 0.49
C ASN A 37 -7.21 14.72 1.23
N ALA A 38 -7.42 13.91 2.28
CA ALA A 38 -6.34 13.32 3.05
C ALA A 38 -5.54 12.34 2.18
N ASP A 39 -4.23 12.54 2.13
CA ASP A 39 -3.30 11.70 1.38
C ASP A 39 -2.67 10.66 2.31
N ALA A 40 -3.17 9.43 2.22
CA ALA A 40 -2.67 8.30 2.98
C ALA A 40 -1.27 7.83 2.53
N THR A 41 -0.77 8.30 1.38
CA THR A 41 0.52 7.91 0.81
C THR A 41 1.70 8.68 1.42
N ILE A 42 1.42 9.79 2.12
CA ILE A 42 2.43 10.60 2.79
C ILE A 42 3.19 9.74 3.81
N ARG A 43 4.52 9.82 3.74
CA ARG A 43 5.44 9.03 4.56
C ARG A 43 6.01 9.86 5.71
N ASN A 44 6.10 9.25 6.88
CA ASN A 44 6.77 9.82 8.04
C ASN A 44 8.31 9.80 7.88
N ALA A 45 9.04 10.26 8.91
CA ALA A 45 10.50 10.28 8.92
C ALA A 45 11.16 8.89 8.84
N ARG A 46 10.42 7.81 9.13
CA ARG A 46 10.88 6.40 8.95
C ARG A 46 10.43 5.81 7.61
N SER A 47 9.96 6.65 6.68
CA SER A 47 9.42 6.23 5.39
C SER A 47 8.17 5.34 5.49
N TYR A 48 7.43 5.34 6.61
CA TYR A 48 6.14 4.65 6.74
C TYR A 48 4.98 5.54 6.32
N ASN A 49 4.09 5.02 5.48
CA ASN A 49 2.79 5.62 5.19
C ASN A 49 1.71 5.07 6.15
N CYS A 50 0.44 5.48 5.95
CA CYS A 50 -0.68 5.01 6.78
C CYS A 50 -0.89 3.48 6.69
N LEU A 51 -0.69 2.87 5.51
CA LEU A 51 -0.82 1.42 5.35
C LEU A 51 0.24 0.66 6.16
N ASP A 52 1.50 1.08 6.06
CA ASP A 52 2.60 0.40 6.75
C ASP A 52 2.36 0.35 8.27
N ILE A 53 2.02 1.49 8.88
CA ILE A 53 1.82 1.54 10.33
C ILE A 53 0.58 0.76 10.76
N SER A 54 -0.47 0.70 9.93
CA SER A 54 -1.63 -0.14 10.21
C SER A 54 -1.30 -1.63 10.14
N ILE A 55 -0.41 -2.05 9.24
CA ILE A 55 0.05 -3.45 9.20
C ILE A 55 0.91 -3.75 10.43
N GLU A 56 1.89 -2.90 10.75
CA GLU A 56 2.78 -3.07 11.91
C GLU A 56 2.05 -3.15 13.24
N ASN A 57 0.98 -2.36 13.40
CA ASN A 57 0.18 -2.34 14.63
C ASN A 57 -1.01 -3.32 14.59
N HIS A 58 -1.10 -4.18 13.57
CA HIS A 58 -2.15 -5.19 13.41
C HIS A 58 -3.59 -4.64 13.32
N HIS A 59 -3.76 -3.44 12.75
CA HIS A 59 -5.08 -2.80 12.60
C HIS A 59 -5.82 -3.28 11.34
N GLU A 60 -6.20 -4.55 11.32
CA GLU A 60 -6.85 -5.21 10.17
C GLU A 60 -8.02 -4.42 9.56
N PRO A 61 -8.98 -3.85 10.32
CA PRO A 61 -10.11 -3.13 9.73
C PRO A 61 -9.69 -1.89 8.93
N ILE A 62 -8.57 -1.27 9.32
CA ILE A 62 -8.00 -0.12 8.59
C ILE A 62 -7.32 -0.61 7.32
N VAL A 63 -6.54 -1.69 7.40
CA VAL A 63 -5.90 -2.30 6.23
C VAL A 63 -6.94 -2.73 5.20
N GLU A 64 -8.06 -3.34 5.61
CA GLU A 64 -9.17 -3.66 4.74
C GLU A 64 -9.79 -2.41 4.08
N LYS A 65 -10.01 -1.34 4.86
CA LYS A 65 -10.51 -0.07 4.32
C LYS A 65 -9.54 0.51 3.29
N LEU A 66 -8.23 0.43 3.51
CA LEU A 66 -7.24 0.98 2.59
C LEU A 66 -7.05 0.14 1.32
N LEU A 67 -7.15 -1.18 1.40
CA LEU A 67 -6.76 -2.09 0.32
C LEU A 67 -7.91 -2.80 -0.40
N LEU A 68 -8.96 -3.17 0.33
CA LEU A 68 -10.04 -4.01 -0.19
C LEU A 68 -11.31 -3.22 -0.52
N SER A 69 -11.43 -1.99 0.00
CA SER A 69 -12.56 -1.10 -0.30
C SER A 69 -12.40 -0.35 -1.64
N ASP A 70 -13.23 0.68 -1.84
CA ASP A 70 -13.25 1.54 -3.04
C ASP A 70 -12.21 2.67 -2.99
N TYR A 71 -11.24 2.61 -2.07
CA TYR A 71 -10.17 3.61 -1.99
C TYR A 71 -9.29 3.58 -3.25
N LYS A 72 -9.24 4.70 -3.98
CA LYS A 72 -8.64 4.76 -5.33
C LYS A 72 -7.11 4.65 -5.34
N HIS A 73 -6.45 5.12 -4.28
CA HIS A 73 -4.98 5.20 -4.23
C HIS A 73 -4.33 4.01 -3.52
N TRP A 74 -5.03 2.88 -3.39
CA TRP A 74 -4.51 1.67 -2.75
C TRP A 74 -3.22 1.16 -3.43
N GLU A 75 -3.10 1.28 -4.76
CA GLU A 75 -1.88 0.89 -5.49
C GLU A 75 -0.67 1.74 -5.11
N GLU A 76 -0.88 3.03 -4.83
CA GLU A 76 0.20 3.95 -4.43
C GLU A 76 0.70 3.63 -3.02
N LEU A 77 -0.20 3.20 -2.13
CA LEU A 77 0.17 2.70 -0.80
C LEU A 77 1.06 1.46 -0.88
N MET A 78 0.80 0.57 -1.85
CA MET A 78 1.57 -0.66 -2.07
C MET A 78 2.96 -0.42 -2.69
N LYS A 79 3.22 0.77 -3.25
CA LYS A 79 4.53 1.15 -3.85
C LYS A 79 5.53 1.70 -2.82
N ASN A 80 5.37 1.36 -1.55
CA ASN A 80 6.39 1.65 -0.56
C ASN A 80 7.34 0.46 -0.40
N ALA A 81 8.63 0.72 -0.28
CA ALA A 81 9.61 -0.31 -0.01
C ALA A 81 10.65 0.23 0.94
N GLN A 82 10.90 -0.51 2.00
CA GLN A 82 11.98 -0.26 2.94
C GLN A 82 13.01 -1.36 2.84
N PHE A 83 14.16 -1.17 3.48
CA PHE A 83 15.19 -2.20 3.54
C PHE A 83 15.49 -2.48 5.00
N ASP A 84 15.58 -3.76 5.35
CA ASP A 84 16.06 -4.16 6.67
C ASP A 84 17.59 -3.93 6.78
N GLN A 85 18.13 -4.17 7.97
CA GLN A 85 19.58 -4.08 8.24
C GLN A 85 20.44 -5.00 7.36
N ARG A 86 19.85 -5.99 6.68
CA ARG A 86 20.51 -6.94 5.76
C ARG A 86 20.29 -6.55 4.29
N ASN A 87 19.74 -5.36 4.02
CA ASN A 87 19.38 -4.88 2.69
C ASN A 87 18.31 -5.73 2.00
N VAL A 88 17.47 -6.43 2.76
CA VAL A 88 16.32 -7.17 2.22
C VAL A 88 15.15 -6.21 2.10
N PRO A 89 14.48 -6.13 0.93
CA PRO A 89 13.33 -5.26 0.79
C PRO A 89 12.17 -5.73 1.67
N ILE A 90 11.58 -4.80 2.40
CA ILE A 90 10.34 -4.97 3.14
C ILE A 90 9.28 -4.12 2.44
N THR A 91 8.44 -4.80 1.67
CA THR A 91 7.29 -4.21 0.97
C THR A 91 6.00 -4.47 1.75
N PRO A 92 4.95 -3.65 1.57
CA PRO A 92 3.63 -3.89 2.16
C PRO A 92 3.11 -5.30 1.87
N MET A 93 3.34 -5.83 0.66
CA MET A 93 2.94 -7.20 0.32
C MET A 93 3.66 -8.25 1.17
N ARG A 94 4.98 -8.11 1.38
CA ARG A 94 5.73 -8.99 2.29
C ARG A 94 5.22 -8.88 3.73
N ARG A 95 4.95 -7.67 4.22
CA ARG A 95 4.38 -7.47 5.57
C ARG A 95 2.99 -8.11 5.69
N LEU A 96 2.13 -7.98 4.69
CA LEU A 96 0.81 -8.62 4.66
C LEU A 96 0.93 -10.15 4.70
N ILE A 97 1.83 -10.75 3.91
CA ILE A 97 2.03 -12.21 3.93
C ILE A 97 2.49 -12.69 5.32
N ILE A 98 3.33 -11.92 6.00
CA ILE A 98 3.88 -12.28 7.32
C ILE A 98 2.85 -12.06 8.44
N TYR A 99 2.17 -10.92 8.46
CA TYR A 99 1.37 -10.47 9.60
C TYR A 99 -0.15 -10.59 9.40
N MET A 100 -0.63 -10.56 8.15
CA MET A 100 -2.06 -10.54 7.80
C MET A 100 -2.35 -11.40 6.56
N PRO A 101 -2.04 -12.72 6.59
CA PRO A 101 -2.08 -13.57 5.40
C PRO A 101 -3.49 -13.64 4.78
N ASP A 102 -4.55 -13.58 5.57
CA ASP A 102 -5.94 -13.61 5.09
C ASP A 102 -6.31 -12.36 4.27
N ILE A 103 -5.75 -11.20 4.63
CA ILE A 103 -5.90 -9.97 3.85
C ILE A 103 -5.05 -10.07 2.57
N ALA A 104 -3.84 -10.63 2.65
CA ALA A 104 -2.97 -10.83 1.50
C ALA A 104 -3.65 -11.69 0.42
N VAL A 105 -4.24 -12.83 0.80
CA VAL A 105 -4.97 -13.71 -0.12
C VAL A 105 -6.14 -12.98 -0.77
N ARG A 106 -6.96 -12.28 0.02
CA ARG A 106 -8.09 -11.50 -0.52
C ARG A 106 -7.66 -10.37 -1.44
N LEU A 107 -6.54 -9.71 -1.16
CA LEU A 107 -5.98 -8.68 -2.03
C LEU A 107 -5.60 -9.28 -3.39
N ILE A 108 -4.96 -10.45 -3.39
CA ILE A 108 -4.56 -11.15 -4.62
C ILE A 108 -5.80 -11.55 -5.43
N ASP A 109 -6.77 -12.18 -4.78
CA ASP A 109 -7.96 -12.70 -5.44
C ASP A 109 -8.84 -11.60 -6.03
N ASN A 110 -9.00 -10.48 -5.29
CA ASN A 110 -9.95 -9.44 -5.65
C ASN A 110 -9.34 -8.30 -6.48
N LYS A 111 -8.05 -7.98 -6.30
CA LYS A 111 -7.41 -6.81 -6.93
C LYS A 111 -6.30 -7.17 -7.91
N LEU A 112 -5.56 -8.27 -7.69
CA LEU A 112 -4.38 -8.62 -8.50
C LEU A 112 -4.62 -9.77 -9.49
N THR A 113 -5.81 -10.36 -9.49
CA THR A 113 -6.17 -11.47 -10.38
C THR A 113 -7.13 -11.01 -11.46
N LYS A 114 -6.73 -11.13 -12.74
CA LYS A 114 -7.63 -10.96 -13.88
C LYS A 114 -8.06 -12.33 -14.39
N ARG A 115 -9.36 -12.62 -14.27
CA ARG A 115 -9.97 -13.85 -14.81
C ARG A 115 -10.48 -13.58 -16.22
N ILE A 116 -9.87 -14.18 -17.24
CA ILE A 116 -10.34 -14.06 -18.62
C ILE A 116 -11.29 -15.23 -18.90
N GLY A 117 -12.60 -14.94 -18.90
CA GLY A 117 -13.61 -15.88 -19.36
C GLY A 117 -13.72 -15.82 -20.88
N SER A 118 -13.33 -16.88 -21.58
CA SER A 118 -13.53 -16.97 -23.03
C SER A 118 -14.97 -17.41 -23.31
N ASN A 119 -15.80 -16.46 -23.78
CA ASN A 119 -17.05 -16.79 -24.43
C ASN A 119 -16.71 -17.32 -25.82
N ASN A 120 -16.42 -18.62 -25.94
CA ASN A 120 -16.71 -19.50 -27.10
C ASN A 120 -15.92 -20.80 -26.99
N HIS A 121 -16.63 -21.89 -26.64
CA HIS A 121 -16.42 -23.29 -27.03
C HIS A 121 -14.99 -23.84 -27.22
N GLN A 122 -14.02 -23.41 -26.42
CA GLN A 122 -12.75 -24.10 -26.15
C GLN A 122 -12.23 -23.60 -24.79
N THR A 123 -12.50 -24.38 -23.74
CA THR A 123 -12.19 -24.07 -22.35
C THR A 123 -10.68 -24.06 -22.10
N MET A 124 -10.05 -22.92 -22.32
CA MET A 124 -8.81 -22.55 -21.65
C MET A 124 -9.13 -21.39 -20.71
N TYR A 125 -9.41 -21.72 -19.45
CA TYR A 125 -9.46 -20.71 -18.40
C TYR A 125 -8.03 -20.23 -18.15
N SER A 126 -7.72 -18.98 -18.50
CA SER A 126 -6.46 -18.35 -18.11
C SER A 126 -6.71 -17.38 -16.96
N VAL A 127 -5.96 -17.60 -15.88
CA VAL A 127 -5.88 -16.71 -14.73
C VAL A 127 -4.53 -16.02 -14.83
N THR A 128 -4.53 -14.69 -14.96
CA THR A 128 -3.28 -13.91 -14.95
C THR A 128 -3.15 -13.20 -13.60
N TYR A 129 -2.04 -13.48 -12.92
CA TYR A 129 -1.66 -12.86 -11.65
C TYR A 129 -0.70 -11.71 -11.92
N ASP A 130 -0.97 -10.54 -11.32
CA ASP A 130 -0.04 -9.43 -11.38
C ASP A 130 1.09 -9.62 -10.36
N TYR A 131 2.17 -10.31 -10.76
CA TYR A 131 3.36 -10.58 -9.93
C TYR A 131 4.18 -9.33 -9.60
N LYS A 132 3.78 -8.17 -10.13
CA LYS A 132 4.27 -6.81 -9.87
C LYS A 132 4.74 -6.57 -8.45
N TYR A 133 3.93 -6.97 -7.47
CA TYR A 133 4.16 -6.72 -6.05
C TYR A 133 4.80 -7.92 -5.31
N PHE A 134 4.95 -9.06 -5.98
CA PHE A 134 5.55 -10.28 -5.42
C PHE A 134 7.06 -10.37 -5.69
N GLU A 135 7.51 -9.97 -6.88
CA GLU A 135 8.94 -10.07 -7.27
C GLU A 135 9.76 -8.82 -6.96
N ASP A 136 9.16 -7.83 -6.28
CA ASP A 136 9.77 -6.52 -6.03
C ASP A 136 10.30 -5.86 -7.33
N GLN A 137 9.71 -6.20 -8.49
CA GLN A 137 10.21 -5.84 -9.82
C GLN A 137 10.31 -4.31 -10.03
N TYR A 138 9.54 -3.53 -9.26
CA TYR A 138 9.63 -2.05 -9.19
C TYR A 138 10.97 -1.57 -8.67
N LEU A 139 11.56 -2.31 -7.72
CA LEU A 139 12.88 -2.00 -7.17
C LEU A 139 13.99 -2.28 -8.19
N ILE A 140 13.82 -3.28 -9.07
CA ILE A 140 14.80 -3.61 -10.10
C ILE A 140 14.92 -2.47 -11.13
N LEU A 141 13.81 -1.83 -11.49
CA LEU A 141 13.81 -0.73 -12.46
C LEU A 141 14.49 0.54 -11.91
N ASP A 142 14.27 0.87 -10.63
CA ASP A 142 14.94 1.99 -9.98
C ASP A 142 16.46 1.76 -9.85
N TRP A 143 16.90 0.52 -9.62
CA TRP A 143 18.33 0.17 -9.59
C TRP A 143 19.01 0.27 -10.95
N ILE A 144 18.33 -0.15 -12.03
CA ILE A 144 18.85 -0.01 -13.39
C ILE A 144 18.91 1.47 -13.80
N HIS A 145 17.88 2.25 -13.48
CA HIS A 145 17.90 3.69 -13.74
C HIS A 145 18.99 4.40 -12.91
N ALA A 146 19.06 4.17 -11.60
CA ALA A 146 20.05 4.82 -10.73
C ALA A 146 21.51 4.45 -11.09
N SER A 147 21.76 3.20 -11.50
CA SER A 147 23.09 2.78 -11.97
C SER A 147 23.46 3.39 -13.33
N LEU A 148 22.49 3.59 -14.23
CA LEU A 148 22.71 4.30 -15.50
C LEU A 148 23.03 5.80 -15.30
N TYR A 149 22.48 6.44 -14.26
CA TYR A 149 22.78 7.84 -13.93
C TYR A 149 24.11 8.02 -13.17
N MET A 150 24.64 6.98 -12.49
CA MET A 150 25.94 7.03 -11.83
C MET A 150 27.15 6.75 -12.75
N ILE A 151 26.92 6.38 -14.02
CA ILE A 151 27.97 6.11 -15.01
C ILE A 151 28.09 7.27 -16.04
N ARG A 152 27.47 8.43 -15.78
CA ARG A 152 27.65 9.67 -16.53
C ARG A 152 28.31 10.74 -15.67
#